data_AF-S8BZC5-F1
#
_entry.id   AF-S8BZC5-F1
#
_cell.length_a   1.000
_cell.length_b   1.000
_cell.length_c   1.000
_cell.angle_alpha   90.00
_cell.angle_beta   90.00
_cell.angle_gamma   90.00
#
_symmetry.space_group_name_H-M   'P 1'
#
loop_
_entity.id
_entity.type
_entity.pdbx_description
1 polymer ?
#
loop_
_entity_poly.entity_id
_entity_poly.type
_entity_poly.pdbx_seq_one_letter_code
_entity_poly.pdbx_strand_id
1 'polypeptide(L)'
;ISMDGLGLGLLKIRVQRGIDLVPRDKISSDPYVTIQYGSQKVKTRAVKDTCNPVWDEELTICIEDPDVPIVLSVHDRDTFTGDDFMGDAEIDIK
;
A
#
# COMPACT_ATOMS: atom_id res chain seq x y z
N ILE A 1 -17.18 -6.49 29.88
CA ILE A 1 -17.22 -5.76 28.61
C ILE A 1 -15.77 -5.67 28.17
N SER A 2 -15.39 -6.42 27.14
CA SER A 2 -14.02 -6.38 26.62
C SER A 2 -13.72 -4.97 26.12
N MET A 3 -12.54 -4.43 26.42
CA MET A 3 -12.09 -3.13 25.92
C MET A 3 -11.48 -3.23 24.52
N ASP A 4 -11.73 -4.33 23.80
CA ASP A 4 -11.25 -4.55 22.44
C ASP A 4 -11.99 -3.58 21.49
N GLY A 5 -11.38 -2.44 21.17
CA GLY A 5 -11.94 -1.55 20.16
C GLY A 5 -11.58 -0.06 20.20
N LEU A 6 -10.89 0.46 21.22
CA LEU A 6 -10.26 1.77 21.09
C LEU A 6 -8.85 1.58 20.51
N GLY A 7 -8.74 1.72 19.19
CA GLY A 7 -7.42 1.86 18.57
C GLY A 7 -6.60 2.96 19.25
N LEU A 8 -5.31 2.72 19.42
CA LEU A 8 -4.35 3.65 20.03
C LEU A 8 -4.27 4.98 19.28
N GLY A 9 -4.50 4.96 17.96
CA GLY A 9 -4.55 6.18 17.16
C GLY A 9 -4.81 5.91 15.69
N LEU A 10 -4.99 6.99 14.92
CA LEU A 10 -5.07 6.95 13.47
C LEU A 10 -3.71 7.31 12.88
N LEU A 11 -3.14 6.43 12.06
CA LEU A 11 -1.97 6.74 11.27
C LEU A 11 -2.38 7.12 9.85
N LYS A 12 -1.98 8.32 9.44
CA LYS A 12 -2.23 8.90 8.14
C LYS A 12 -0.97 8.77 7.29
N ILE A 13 -1.05 8.01 6.20
CA ILE A 13 0.08 7.68 5.34
C ILE A 13 -0.15 8.33 3.98
N ARG A 14 0.74 9.25 3.61
CA ARG A 14 0.71 9.88 2.28
C ARG A 14 1.68 9.17 1.34
N VAL A 15 1.12 8.39 0.41
CA VAL A 15 1.88 7.70 -0.63
C VAL A 15 2.13 8.68 -1.77
N GLN A 16 3.36 9.19 -1.87
CA GLN A 16 3.70 10.24 -2.83
C GLN A 16 3.95 9.69 -4.25
N ARG A 17 5.01 8.91 -4.43
CA ARG A 17 5.45 8.43 -5.75
C ARG A 17 6.29 7.15 -5.66
N GLY A 18 6.32 6.39 -6.75
CA GLY A 18 7.27 5.32 -7.01
C GLY A 18 8.34 5.82 -7.99
N ILE A 19 9.55 5.27 -7.89
CA ILE A 19 10.68 5.64 -8.74
C ILE A 19 11.25 4.35 -9.33
N ASP A 20 11.33 4.31 -10.66
CA ASP A 20 11.93 3.21 -11.44
C ASP A 20 11.43 1.81 -11.01
N LEU A 21 10.12 1.65 -10.93
CA LEU A 21 9.47 0.37 -10.63
C LEU A 21 9.72 -0.65 -11.75
N VAL A 22 9.71 -1.93 -11.40
CA VAL A 22 9.91 -3.00 -12.38
C VAL A 22 8.74 -3.02 -13.38
N PRO A 23 8.98 -3.02 -14.70
CA PRO A 23 7.93 -3.27 -15.67
C PRO A 23 7.39 -4.69 -15.50
N ARG A 24 6.07 -4.83 -15.37
CA ARG A 24 5.38 -6.13 -15.39
C ARG A 24 4.55 -6.33 -16.66
N ASP A 25 4.19 -5.24 -17.35
CA ASP A 25 3.75 -5.28 -18.75
C ASP A 25 4.94 -5.29 -19.73
N LYS A 26 4.66 -5.14 -21.03
CA LYS A 26 5.65 -5.11 -22.11
C LYS A 26 6.82 -4.16 -21.86
N ILE A 27 6.52 -2.93 -21.41
CA ILE A 27 7.49 -1.86 -21.16
C ILE A 27 7.12 -0.97 -19.96
N SER A 28 6.02 -1.24 -19.29
CA SER A 28 5.40 -0.39 -18.26
C SER A 28 4.69 -1.24 -17.20
N SER A 29 3.90 -0.57 -16.36
CA SER A 29 2.93 -1.16 -15.42
C SER A 29 1.84 -0.12 -15.11
N ASP A 30 0.75 -0.58 -14.50
CA ASP A 30 -0.33 0.18 -13.88
C ASP A 30 -0.26 0.15 -12.33
N PRO A 31 0.83 0.64 -11.71
CA PRO A 31 1.12 0.36 -10.31
C PRO A 31 0.15 1.02 -9.32
N TYR A 32 -0.18 0.28 -8.26
CA TYR A 32 -0.86 0.76 -7.06
C TYR A 32 -0.19 0.23 -5.78
N VAL A 33 -0.37 0.95 -4.68
CA VAL A 33 0.17 0.54 -3.37
C VAL A 33 -0.95 0.03 -2.49
N THR A 34 -0.73 -1.12 -1.84
CA THR A 34 -1.54 -1.57 -0.71
C THR A 34 -0.79 -1.30 0.58
N ILE A 35 -1.52 -0.88 1.60
CA ILE A 35 -1.03 -0.73 2.96
C ILE A 35 -1.83 -1.69 3.82
N GLN A 36 -1.14 -2.61 4.48
CA GLN A 36 -1.72 -3.62 5.34
C GLN A 36 -1.21 -3.48 6.77
N TYR A 37 -2.13 -3.56 7.73
CA TYR A 37 -1.87 -3.54 9.15
C TYR A 37 -2.85 -4.49 9.85
N GLY A 38 -2.34 -5.60 10.40
CA GLY A 38 -3.18 -6.67 10.91
C GLY A 38 -4.20 -7.15 9.86
N SER A 39 -5.49 -7.00 10.16
CA SER A 39 -6.61 -7.31 9.24
C SER A 39 -7.03 -6.15 8.35
N GLN A 40 -6.53 -4.93 8.60
CA GLN A 40 -6.85 -3.75 7.80
C GLN A 40 -6.02 -3.73 6.53
N LYS A 41 -6.67 -3.46 5.40
CA LYS A 41 -6.02 -3.27 4.11
C LYS A 41 -6.66 -2.11 3.37
N VAL A 42 -5.86 -1.11 3.02
CA VAL A 42 -6.25 0.04 2.20
C VAL A 42 -5.34 0.11 0.99
N LYS A 43 -5.77 0.79 -0.08
CA LYS A 43 -4.97 0.89 -1.31
C LYS A 43 -5.16 2.22 -2.01
N THR A 44 -4.15 2.64 -2.75
CA THR A 44 -4.22 3.79 -3.65
C THR A 44 -5.00 3.45 -4.91
N ARG A 45 -5.29 4.46 -5.72
CA ARG A 45 -5.58 4.26 -7.15
C ARG A 45 -4.37 3.66 -7.88
N ALA A 46 -4.64 2.96 -8.98
CA ALA A 46 -3.61 2.59 -9.95
C ALA A 46 -3.29 3.79 -10.85
N VAL A 47 -2.01 3.96 -11.18
CA VAL A 47 -1.54 4.97 -12.14
C VAL A 47 -1.10 4.24 -13.38
N LYS A 48 -1.70 4.54 -14.53
CA LYS A 48 -1.52 3.74 -15.74
C LYS A 48 -0.21 3.99 -16.46
N ASP A 49 0.28 2.95 -17.15
CA ASP A 49 1.34 2.99 -18.15
C ASP A 49 2.61 3.70 -17.68
N THR A 50 3.05 3.48 -16.44
CA THR A 50 4.25 4.12 -15.89
C THR A 50 4.96 3.31 -14.81
N CYS A 51 6.29 3.25 -14.90
CA CYS A 51 7.16 2.77 -13.82
C CYS A 51 7.56 3.88 -12.83
N ASN A 52 7.10 5.11 -13.04
CA ASN A 52 7.37 6.27 -12.20
C ASN A 52 6.04 6.93 -11.75
N PRO A 53 5.17 6.21 -11.03
CA PRO A 53 3.84 6.70 -10.68
C PRO A 53 3.91 7.82 -9.64
N VAL A 54 3.03 8.82 -9.78
CA VAL A 54 2.73 9.79 -8.73
C VAL A 54 1.31 9.54 -8.25
N TRP A 55 1.18 8.92 -7.08
CA TRP A 55 -0.12 8.66 -6.47
C TRP A 55 -0.64 9.92 -5.79
N ASP A 56 0.22 10.55 -4.99
CA ASP A 56 -0.08 11.66 -4.08
C ASP A 56 -1.40 11.47 -3.32
N GLU A 57 -1.55 10.28 -2.71
CA GLU A 57 -2.79 9.84 -2.09
C GLU A 57 -2.58 9.59 -0.59
N GLU A 58 -3.56 10.01 0.19
CA GLU A 58 -3.56 9.84 1.65
C GLU A 58 -4.49 8.70 2.05
N LEU A 59 -3.95 7.72 2.76
CA LEU A 59 -4.66 6.58 3.30
C LEU A 59 -4.56 6.59 4.82
N THR A 60 -5.61 6.16 5.50
CA THR A 60 -5.65 6.13 6.98
C THR A 60 -5.87 4.71 7.46
N ILE A 61 -5.09 4.29 8.45
CA ILE A 61 -5.24 3.02 9.17
C ILE A 61 -5.37 3.28 10.67
N CYS A 62 -6.14 2.44 11.36
CA CYS A 62 -6.30 2.50 12.80
C CYS A 62 -5.24 1.61 13.46
N ILE A 63 -4.35 2.19 14.27
CA ILE A 63 -3.31 1.44 14.98
C ILE A 63 -3.89 0.94 16.30
N GLU A 64 -3.88 -0.37 16.52
CA GLU A 64 -4.41 -1.03 17.73
C GLU A 64 -3.29 -1.55 18.64
N ASP A 65 -2.16 -1.91 18.04
CA ASP A 65 -0.93 -2.43 18.63
C ASP A 65 0.29 -1.92 17.80
N PRO A 66 1.20 -1.12 18.39
CA PRO A 66 2.34 -0.55 17.68
C PRO A 66 3.50 -1.56 17.52
N ASP A 67 3.41 -2.75 18.13
CA ASP A 67 4.32 -3.87 17.87
C ASP A 67 3.99 -4.62 16.56
N VAL A 68 2.81 -4.38 15.98
CA VAL A 68 2.44 -4.92 14.68
C VAL A 68 2.94 -3.95 13.58
N PRO A 69 3.78 -4.42 12.66
CA PRO A 69 4.32 -3.58 11.60
C PRO A 69 3.28 -3.29 10.51
N ILE A 70 3.55 -2.26 9.73
CA ILE A 70 2.79 -1.94 8.52
C ILE A 70 3.53 -2.51 7.32
N VAL A 71 2.81 -3.26 6.49
CA VAL A 71 3.35 -3.79 5.22
C VAL A 71 2.83 -2.93 4.09
N LEU A 72 3.74 -2.36 3.30
CA LEU A 72 3.44 -1.72 2.03
C LEU A 72 3.82 -2.67 0.91
N SER A 73 2.91 -2.89 -0.04
CA SER A 73 3.18 -3.71 -1.22
C SER A 73 2.75 -3.00 -2.48
N VAL A 74 3.60 -3.05 -3.50
CA VAL A 74 3.31 -2.49 -4.83
C VAL A 74 2.86 -3.62 -5.74
N HIS A 75 1.79 -3.38 -6.48
CA HIS A 75 1.22 -4.32 -7.43
C HIS A 75 0.97 -3.64 -8.77
N ASP A 76 1.13 -4.38 -9.86
CA ASP A 76 0.68 -3.99 -11.18
C ASP A 76 -0.78 -4.41 -11.36
N ARG A 77 -1.63 -3.48 -11.82
CA ARG A 77 -3.05 -3.76 -12.01
C ARG A 77 -3.30 -4.30 -13.41
N ASP A 78 -3.58 -5.59 -13.50
CA ASP A 78 -3.99 -6.21 -14.75
C ASP A 78 -5.51 -6.26 -14.90
N THR A 79 -6.00 -5.96 -16.11
CA THR A 79 -7.45 -5.99 -16.38
C THR A 79 -7.99 -7.40 -16.62
N PHE A 80 -7.13 -8.35 -17.01
CA PHE A 80 -7.55 -9.70 -17.46
C PHE A 80 -6.81 -10.86 -16.76
N THR A 81 -5.77 -10.57 -16.00
CA THR A 81 -4.97 -11.51 -15.19
C THR A 81 -5.03 -11.11 -13.72
N GLY A 82 -4.45 -11.92 -12.83
CA GLY A 82 -4.25 -11.50 -11.43
C GLY A 82 -3.17 -10.43 -11.36
N ASP A 83 -3.33 -9.46 -10.45
CA ASP A 83 -2.37 -8.37 -10.26
C ASP A 83 -0.96 -8.88 -9.91
N ASP A 84 0.05 -8.42 -10.65
CA ASP A 84 1.43 -8.87 -10.50
C ASP A 84 2.14 -8.15 -9.34
N PHE A 85 2.88 -8.89 -8.53
CA PHE A 85 3.64 -8.34 -7.42
C PHE A 85 4.91 -7.61 -7.89
N MET A 86 5.14 -6.39 -7.38
CA MET A 86 6.26 -5.53 -7.76
C MET A 86 7.26 -5.25 -6.62
N GLY A 87 6.98 -5.72 -5.41
CA GLY A 87 7.84 -5.54 -4.23
C GLY A 87 7.08 -5.10 -2.99
N ASP A 88 7.69 -5.29 -1.82
CA ASP A 88 7.14 -4.89 -0.53
C ASP A 88 8.20 -4.25 0.38
N ALA A 89 7.72 -3.57 1.41
CA ALA A 89 8.51 -3.04 2.49
C ALA A 89 7.71 -3.09 3.79
N GLU A 90 8.40 -3.32 4.89
CA GLU A 90 7.84 -3.31 6.24
C GLU A 90 8.28 -2.05 6.96
N ILE A 91 7.35 -1.40 7.67
CA ILE A 91 7.60 -0.21 8.47
C ILE A 91 7.13 -0.48 9.89
N ASP A 92 8.08 -0.46 10.82
CA ASP A 92 7.81 -0.44 12.25
C ASP A 92 7.23 0.92 12.66
N ILE A 93 6.25 0.90 13.57
CA ILE A 93 5.59 2.11 14.06
C ILE A 93 6.39 2.80 15.18
N LYS A 94 7.30 2.06 15.83
CA LYS A 94 8.07 2.50 17.01
C LYS A 94 9.31 3.31 16.67
#